data_AF-A0A4Q2LN39-F1
#
_entry.id   AF-A0A4Q2LN39-F1
#
_cell.length_a   1.000
_cell.length_b   1.000
_cell.length_c   1.000
_cell.angle_alpha   90.00
_cell.angle_beta   90.00
_cell.angle_gamma   90.00
#
_symmetry.space_group_name_H-M   'P 1'
#
loop_
_entity.id
_entity.type
_entity.pdbx_description
1 polymer ?
#
loop_
_entity_poly.entity_id
_entity_poly.type
_entity_poly.pdbx_seq_one_letter_code
_entity_poly.pdbx_strand_id
1 'polypeptide(L)'
;MAFCIQFKLLEVEDTKARYIYGDCSENYEGRFELDLFKLSTNEALSETTMSEAVKLLKPCLSEGVSQYKANRAFSKIYKHYIQTGSYLEEGGYYA
;
A
#
# COMPACT_ATOMS: atom_id res chain seq x y z
N MET A 1 4.31 8.40 -19.05
CA MET A 1 3.10 7.56 -18.88
C MET A 1 2.75 7.60 -17.40
N ALA A 2 1.74 8.39 -17.03
CA ALA A 2 1.26 8.46 -15.66
C ALA A 2 0.46 7.19 -15.37
N PHE A 3 0.89 6.40 -14.38
CA PHE A 3 0.12 5.26 -13.92
C PHE A 3 -0.86 5.78 -12.87
N CYS A 4 -2.14 5.86 -13.23
CA CYS A 4 -3.17 6.36 -12.33
C CYS A 4 -3.57 5.24 -11.36
N ILE A 5 -2.88 5.17 -10.23
CA ILE A 5 -3.16 4.24 -9.14
C ILE A 5 -3.94 5.00 -8.06
N GLN A 6 -5.07 4.44 -7.64
CA GLN A 6 -5.82 4.87 -6.46
C GLN A 6 -5.77 3.78 -5.39
N PHE A 7 -5.74 4.20 -4.13
CA PHE A 7 -5.85 3.33 -2.99
C PHE A 7 -6.72 3.96 -1.91
N LYS A 8 -7.37 3.11 -1.12
CA LYS A 8 -8.19 3.52 0.01
C LYS A 8 -8.03 2.52 1.15
N LEU A 9 -7.94 3.04 2.37
CA LEU A 9 -7.94 2.27 3.60
C LEU A 9 -9.32 1.65 3.78
N LEU A 10 -9.35 0.34 3.92
CA LEU A 10 -10.57 -0.42 4.15
C LEU A 10 -10.83 -0.54 5.66
N GLU A 11 -9.81 -0.98 6.39
CA GLU A 11 -9.87 -1.18 7.84
C GLU A 11 -8.45 -1.22 8.43
N VAL A 12 -8.35 -0.94 9.72
CA VAL A 12 -7.16 -1.16 10.52
C VAL A 12 -7.51 -2.15 11.62
N GLU A 13 -6.83 -3.28 11.64
CA GLU A 13 -6.98 -4.35 12.62
C GLU A 13 -5.68 -4.43 13.43
N ASP A 14 -5.73 -3.94 14.67
CA ASP A 14 -4.57 -3.85 15.57
C ASP A 14 -3.43 -3.00 14.96
N THR A 15 -2.32 -3.62 14.55
CA THR A 15 -1.20 -2.96 13.85
C THR A 15 -1.27 -3.03 12.33
N LYS A 16 -2.26 -3.74 11.77
CA LYS A 16 -2.33 -4.03 10.33
C LYS A 16 -3.38 -3.18 9.65
N ALA A 17 -2.99 -2.50 8.59
CA ALA A 17 -3.91 -1.76 7.75
C ALA A 17 -4.16 -2.51 6.44
N ARG A 18 -5.44 -2.69 6.11
CA ARG A 18 -5.88 -3.28 4.86
C ARG A 18 -6.30 -2.18 3.90
N TYR A 19 -5.78 -2.24 2.69
CA TYR A 19 -6.03 -1.28 1.63
C TYR A 19 -6.60 -1.97 0.41
N ILE A 20 -7.53 -1.29 -0.24
CA ILE A 20 -7.96 -1.58 -1.59
C ILE A 20 -7.19 -0.68 -2.55
N TYR A 21 -6.81 -1.21 -3.71
CA TYR A 21 -6.11 -0.44 -4.73
C TYR A 21 -6.52 -0.86 -6.14
N GLY A 22 -6.40 0.05 -7.08
CA GLY A 22 -6.79 -0.18 -8.47
C GLY A 22 -6.36 0.95 -9.38
N ASP A 23 -6.75 0.83 -10.65
CA ASP A 23 -6.63 1.94 -11.59
C ASP A 23 -7.72 2.99 -11.29
N CYS A 24 -7.44 4.25 -11.63
CA CYS A 24 -8.39 5.35 -11.47
C CYS A 24 -9.71 5.19 -12.26
N SER A 25 -9.79 4.17 -13.13
CA SER A 25 -11.00 3.82 -13.87
C SER A 25 -12.00 2.99 -13.05
N GLU A 26 -12.00 3.17 -11.72
CA GLU A 26 -13.06 2.79 -10.76
C GLU A 26 -13.11 1.34 -10.27
N ASN A 27 -12.26 0.44 -10.74
CA ASN A 27 -12.22 -0.91 -10.20
C ASN A 27 -11.06 -1.06 -9.21
N TYR A 28 -11.36 -0.93 -7.92
CA TYR A 28 -10.48 -1.35 -6.82
C TYR A 28 -10.37 -2.88 -6.80
N GLU A 29 -9.70 -3.47 -7.78
CA GLU A 29 -9.63 -4.92 -7.97
C GLU A 29 -8.62 -5.58 -7.02
N GLY A 30 -7.60 -4.82 -6.64
CA GLY A 30 -6.51 -5.26 -5.79
C GLY A 30 -6.77 -5.01 -4.31
N ARG A 31 -6.22 -5.89 -3.47
CA ARG A 31 -6.20 -5.74 -2.01
C ARG A 31 -4.81 -6.06 -1.48
N PHE A 32 -4.31 -5.22 -0.59
CA PHE A 32 -3.09 -5.52 0.16
C PHE A 32 -3.25 -5.19 1.63
N GLU A 33 -2.48 -5.88 2.45
CA GLU A 33 -2.32 -5.66 3.87
C GLU A 33 -0.89 -5.19 4.13
N LEU A 34 -0.72 -4.26 5.05
CA LEU A 34 0.58 -3.77 5.49
C LEU A 34 0.56 -3.53 7.01
N ASP A 35 1.73 -3.59 7.64
CA ASP A 35 1.89 -3.36 9.08
C ASP A 35 2.91 -2.23 9.29
N LEU A 36 2.41 -0.99 9.33
CA LEU A 36 3.28 0.20 9.48
C LEU A 36 3.88 0.26 10.87
N PHE A 37 3.18 -0.25 11.89
CA PHE A 37 3.68 -0.26 13.24
C PHE A 37 4.96 -1.10 13.32
N LYS A 38 4.96 -2.34 12.80
CA LYS A 38 6.18 -3.17 12.71
C LYS A 38 7.29 -2.49 11.93
N LEU A 39 6.97 -1.86 10.79
CA LEU A 39 7.95 -1.17 9.96
C LEU A 39 8.55 0.06 10.66
N SER A 40 7.78 0.73 11.50
CA SER A 40 8.20 1.92 12.25
C SER A 40 8.92 1.61 13.56
N THR A 41 8.64 0.46 14.20
CA THR A 41 9.14 0.14 15.55
C THR A 41 10.43 -0.68 15.57
N ASN A 42 10.82 -1.39 14.51
CA ASN A 42 12.02 -2.21 14.57
C ASN A 42 12.63 -2.52 13.21
N GLU A 43 13.97 -2.36 13.13
CA GLU A 43 15.05 -3.13 12.45
C GLU A 43 14.86 -3.84 11.09
N ALA A 44 13.63 -4.02 10.61
CA ALA A 44 13.26 -4.80 9.43
C ALA A 44 13.58 -4.10 8.10
N LEU A 45 13.72 -2.78 8.07
CA LEU A 45 13.98 -2.05 6.82
C LEU A 45 15.35 -2.33 6.18
N SER A 46 16.30 -2.89 6.94
CA SER A 46 17.61 -3.26 6.39
C SER A 46 17.58 -4.54 5.54
N GLU A 47 16.57 -5.41 5.72
CA GLU A 47 16.54 -6.72 5.06
C GLU A 47 15.17 -7.16 4.53
N THR A 48 14.07 -6.62 5.05
CA THR A 48 12.71 -6.87 4.55
C THR A 48 12.52 -6.15 3.23
N THR A 49 12.48 -6.93 2.16
CA THR A 49 12.15 -6.41 0.83
C THR A 49 10.79 -5.73 0.87
N MET A 50 10.59 -4.62 0.13
CA MET A 50 9.26 -3.95 0.05
C MET A 50 8.12 -4.93 -0.30
N SER A 51 8.46 -6.02 -0.99
CA SER A 51 7.60 -7.16 -1.29
C SER A 51 7.05 -7.90 -0.07
N GLU A 52 7.76 -7.91 1.05
CA GLU A 52 7.34 -8.54 2.31
C GLU A 52 6.60 -7.56 3.22
N ALA A 53 6.90 -6.26 3.10
CA ALA A 53 6.18 -5.19 3.81
C ALA A 53 4.72 -5.05 3.34
N VAL A 54 4.45 -5.43 2.09
CA VAL A 54 3.13 -5.35 1.46
C VAL A 54 2.65 -6.75 1.11
N LYS A 55 1.73 -7.29 1.92
CA LYS A 55 1.11 -8.58 1.67
C LYS A 55 -0.07 -8.42 0.71
N LEU A 56 0.11 -8.83 -0.54
CA LEU A 56 -0.99 -8.87 -1.51
C LEU A 56 -2.02 -9.92 -1.08
N LEU A 57 -3.22 -9.47 -0.72
CA LEU A 57 -4.36 -10.35 -0.44
C LEU A 57 -5.08 -10.73 -1.73
N LYS A 58 -5.13 -9.80 -2.69
CA LYS A 58 -5.72 -10.00 -4.01
C LYS A 58 -4.93 -9.20 -5.05
N PRO A 59 -4.35 -9.84 -6.08
CA PRO A 59 -3.73 -9.11 -7.17
C PRO A 59 -4.81 -8.43 -8.03
N CYS A 60 -4.45 -7.28 -8.62
CA CYS A 60 -5.19 -6.68 -9.73
C CYS A 60 -5.10 -7.58 -10.98
N LEU A 61 -6.09 -7.51 -11.88
CA LEU A 61 -6.14 -8.34 -13.12
C LEU A 61 -4.89 -8.21 -14.00
N SER A 62 -4.15 -7.12 -13.88
CA SER A 62 -2.80 -6.99 -14.46
C SER A 62 -1.75 -7.63 -13.54
N GLU A 63 -1.66 -8.96 -13.53
CA GLU A 63 -0.77 -9.76 -12.67
C GLU A 63 0.72 -9.33 -12.71
N GLY A 64 1.19 -8.69 -13.78
CA GLY A 64 2.57 -8.16 -13.87
C GLY A 64 2.82 -6.79 -13.21
N VAL A 65 1.76 -6.03 -12.89
CA VAL A 65 1.88 -4.66 -12.35
C VAL A 65 1.31 -4.55 -10.93
N SER A 66 0.59 -5.57 -10.47
CA SER A 66 -0.11 -5.59 -9.17
C SER A 66 0.81 -5.32 -7.99
N GLN A 67 1.99 -5.94 -7.95
CA GLN A 67 2.97 -5.71 -6.88
C GLN A 67 3.64 -4.34 -7.00
N TYR A 68 3.96 -3.90 -8.22
CA TYR A 68 4.49 -2.56 -8.47
C TYR A 68 3.53 -1.46 -8.00
N LYS A 69 2.24 -1.60 -8.32
CA LYS A 69 1.18 -0.67 -7.92
C LYS A 69 1.01 -0.63 -6.40
N ALA A 70 1.02 -1.79 -5.75
CA ALA A 70 0.93 -1.89 -4.29
C ALA A 70 2.17 -1.28 -3.61
N ASN A 71 3.37 -1.52 -4.11
CA ASN A 71 4.61 -0.92 -3.60
C ASN A 71 4.63 0.60 -3.75
N ARG A 72 4.08 1.13 -4.85
CA ARG A 72 3.87 2.57 -5.05
C ARG A 72 2.93 3.14 -4.00
N ALA A 73 1.76 2.53 -3.80
CA ALA A 73 0.78 2.92 -2.78
C ALA A 73 1.42 2.92 -1.38
N PHE A 74 2.06 1.82 -1.02
CA PHE A 74 2.81 1.64 0.21
C PHE A 74 3.83 2.76 0.46
N SER A 75 4.62 3.13 -0.54
CA SER A 75 5.64 4.18 -0.37
C SER A 75 5.05 5.54 0.03
N LYS A 76 3.86 5.90 -0.50
CA LYS A 76 3.14 7.12 -0.08
C LYS A 76 2.57 6.97 1.33
N ILE A 77 1.91 5.84 1.61
CA ILE A 77 1.30 5.55 2.91
C ILE A 77 2.37 5.57 4.01
N TYR A 78 3.48 4.86 3.81
CA TYR A 78 4.60 4.78 4.74
C TYR A 78 5.24 6.15 4.99
N LYS A 79 5.49 6.93 3.93
CA LYS A 79 6.01 8.31 4.07
C LYS A 79 5.06 9.20 4.89
N HIS A 80 3.76 9.11 4.64
CA HIS A 80 2.76 9.85 5.41
C HIS A 80 2.74 9.42 6.88
N TYR A 81 2.81 8.12 7.14
CA TYR A 81 2.80 7.57 8.49
C TYR A 81 4.03 7.96 9.30
N ILE A 82 5.23 7.98 8.70
CA ILE A 82 6.43 8.53 9.38
C ILE A 82 6.25 10.01 9.74
N GLN A 83 5.62 10.78 8.85
CA GLN A 83 5.48 12.23 9.04
C GLN A 83 4.38 12.61 10.04
N THR A 84 3.31 11.83 10.11
CA THR A 84 2.08 12.19 10.86
C THR A 84 1.75 11.23 12.00
N GLY A 85 2.36 10.05 12.02
CA GLY A 85 2.00 8.95 12.92
C GLY A 85 0.63 8.31 12.62
N SER A 86 -0.01 8.66 11.50
CA SER A 86 -1.38 8.25 11.15
C SER A 86 -1.43 7.50 9.82
N TYR A 87 -2.38 6.58 9.69
CA TYR A 87 -2.63 5.86 8.44
C TYR A 87 -3.24 6.80 7.41
N LEU A 88 -2.67 6.82 6.20
CA LEU A 88 -3.24 7.58 5.10
C LEU A 88 -4.54 6.90 4.65
N GLU A 89 -5.68 7.57 4.83
CA GLU A 89 -7.01 6.99 4.57
C GLU A 89 -7.30 6.78 3.08
N GLU A 90 -6.89 7.71 2.24
CA GLU A 90 -7.03 7.59 0.80
C GLU A 90 -5.90 8.33 0.08
N GLY A 91 -5.63 7.90 -1.13
CA GLY A 91 -4.66 8.56 -1.97
C GLY A 91 -4.67 8.00 -3.37
N GLY A 92 -4.15 8.78 -4.28
CA GLY A 92 -4.02 8.37 -5.66
C GLY A 92 -3.26 9.39 -6.44
N TYR A 93 -3.04 9.10 -7.72
CA TYR A 93 -2.29 9.92 -8.66
C TYR A 93 -0.76 9.83 -8.48
N TYR A 94 -0.13 9.04 -9.35
CA TYR A 94 1.31 9.01 -9.56
C TYR A 94 1.53 9.55 -10.98
N ALA A 95 1.68 10.88 -11.09
CA ALA A 95 2.10 11.54 -12.33
C ALA A 95 3.54 11.15 -12.67
#